data_AF-A0A090XA95-F1
#
_entry.id   AF-A0A090XA95-F1
#
_cell.length_a   1.000
_cell.length_b   1.000
_cell.length_c   1.000
_cell.angle_alpha   90.00
_cell.angle_beta   90.00
_cell.angle_gamma   90.00
#
_symmetry.space_group_name_H-M   'P 1'
#
loop_
_entity.id
_entity.type
_entity.pdbx_description
1 polymer ?
#
loop_
_entity_poly.entity_id
_entity_poly.type
_entity_poly.pdbx_seq_one_letter_code
_entity_poly.pdbx_strand_id
1 'polypeptide(L)'
;VPPSTKTFFFKLHTSTLPVKTYLQEKGIFVPWTVNCRLCNKPETIEHCFIYCTDAFLFWDVLQRTLKKDLILNDYSLRFLPFADNETVPYDMFALLGLHSLWKCRMIDRHAEKPRTTKSLFLELVAQVR
;
A
#
# COMPACT_ATOMS: atom_id res chain seq x y z
N VAL A 1 -7.82 -5.37 -13.45
CA VAL A 1 -7.22 -4.42 -12.48
C VAL A 1 -7.63 -2.97 -12.81
N PRO A 2 -8.20 -2.20 -11.86
CA PRO A 2 -8.66 -0.83 -12.08
C PRO A 2 -7.55 0.12 -12.57
N PRO A 3 -7.84 1.12 -13.43
CA PRO A 3 -6.84 2.08 -13.92
C PRO A 3 -6.10 2.84 -12.81
N SER A 4 -6.81 3.19 -11.72
CA SER A 4 -6.23 3.84 -10.54
C SER A 4 -5.12 3.01 -9.88
N THR A 5 -5.27 1.68 -9.87
CA THR A 5 -4.27 0.74 -9.35
C THR A 5 -3.01 0.75 -10.20
N LYS A 6 -3.13 0.84 -11.53
CA LYS A 6 -1.98 0.94 -12.44
C LYS A 6 -1.20 2.24 -12.22
N THR A 7 -1.91 3.37 -12.15
CA THR A 7 -1.30 4.67 -11.87
C THR A 7 -0.61 4.70 -10.51
N PHE A 8 -1.25 4.10 -9.50
CA PHE A 8 -0.65 3.93 -8.17
C PHE A 8 0.65 3.12 -8.25
N PHE A 9 0.62 1.96 -8.90
CA PHE A 9 1.78 1.08 -8.98
C PHE A 9 2.94 1.70 -9.75
N PHE A 10 2.65 2.41 -10.85
CA PHE A 10 3.66 3.17 -11.57
C PHE A 10 4.38 4.16 -10.64
N LYS A 11 3.63 4.95 -9.87
CA LYS A 11 4.21 5.91 -8.91
C LYS A 11 5.00 5.23 -7.79
N LEU A 12 4.56 4.06 -7.33
CA LEU A 12 5.27 3.28 -6.33
C LEU A 12 6.60 2.75 -6.89
N HIS A 13 6.56 2.17 -8.09
CA HIS A 13 7.71 1.63 -8.80
C HIS A 13 8.77 2.71 -9.06
N THR A 14 8.35 3.90 -9.49
CA THR A 14 9.26 5.04 -9.74
C THR A 14 9.65 5.80 -8.47
N SER A 15 9.22 5.36 -7.28
CA SER A 15 9.46 6.06 -6.00
C SER A 15 8.97 7.52 -5.98
N THR A 16 7.92 7.83 -6.76
CA THR A 16 7.30 9.15 -6.84
C THR A 16 5.94 9.20 -6.14
N LEU A 17 5.68 8.25 -5.24
CA LEU A 17 4.45 8.21 -4.47
C LEU A 17 4.44 9.39 -3.48
N PRO A 18 3.35 10.18 -3.37
CA PRO A 18 3.33 11.39 -2.57
C PRO A 18 3.14 11.09 -1.06
N VAL A 19 4.04 10.29 -0.50
CA VAL A 19 4.19 10.11 0.95
C VAL A 19 4.68 11.42 1.57
N LYS A 20 4.39 11.66 2.85
CA LYS A 20 4.70 12.96 3.47
C LYS A 20 6.18 13.33 3.43
N THR A 21 7.07 12.35 3.64
CA THR A 21 8.53 12.56 3.57
C THR A 21 8.96 13.03 2.18
N TYR A 22 8.51 12.35 1.12
CA TYR A 22 8.72 12.75 -0.28
C TYR A 22 8.18 14.16 -0.59
N LEU A 23 6.98 14.49 -0.10
CA LEU A 23 6.40 15.82 -0.29
C LEU A 23 7.26 16.91 0.36
N GLN A 24 7.73 16.69 1.59
CA GLN A 24 8.62 17.60 2.29
C GLN A 24 9.95 17.77 1.54
N GLU A 25 10.55 16.68 1.07
CA GLU A 25 11.80 16.72 0.28
C GLU A 25 11.66 17.50 -1.03
N LYS A 26 10.46 17.49 -1.64
CA LYS A 26 10.14 18.27 -2.84
C LYS A 26 9.72 19.71 -2.56
N GLY A 27 9.78 20.17 -1.30
CA GLY A 27 9.37 21.51 -0.91
C GLY A 27 7.85 21.74 -0.98
N ILE A 28 7.06 20.67 -1.07
CA ILE A 28 5.60 20.74 -1.04
C ILE A 28 5.15 20.82 0.42
N PHE A 29 4.25 21.76 0.71
CA PHE A 29 3.74 21.94 2.05
C PHE A 29 3.03 20.68 2.58
N VAL A 30 3.48 20.19 3.74
CA VAL A 30 2.85 19.09 4.47
C VAL A 30 2.32 19.63 5.80
N PRO A 31 1.00 19.59 6.03
CA PRO A 31 0.42 20.07 7.28
C PRO A 31 0.91 19.28 8.51
N TRP A 32 1.16 20.00 9.62
CA TRP A 32 1.42 19.49 10.97
C TRP A 32 2.71 18.69 11.16
N THR A 33 2.82 17.53 10.52
CA THR A 33 3.95 16.60 10.70
C THR A 33 4.06 15.63 9.53
N VAL A 34 5.30 15.23 9.23
CA VAL A 34 5.63 14.15 8.30
C VAL A 34 5.45 12.76 8.90
N ASN A 35 5.13 12.66 10.19
CA ASN A 35 4.95 11.39 10.84
C ASN A 35 3.60 10.73 10.48
N CYS A 36 3.60 9.41 10.44
CA CYS A 36 2.41 8.59 10.36
C CYS A 36 1.56 8.75 11.62
N ARG A 37 0.25 8.94 11.43
CA ARG A 37 -0.72 9.14 12.52
C ARG A 37 -0.77 7.96 13.51
N LEU A 38 -0.60 6.73 13.02
CA LEU A 38 -0.75 5.51 13.82
C LEU A 38 0.49 5.19 14.64
N CYS A 39 1.68 5.37 14.05
CA CYS A 39 2.94 4.90 14.64
C CYS A 39 3.85 6.03 15.13
N ASN A 40 3.53 7.29 14.81
CA ASN A 40 4.35 8.48 15.10
C ASN A 40 5.82 8.36 14.62
N LYS A 41 6.04 7.70 13.48
CA LYS A 41 7.33 7.60 12.80
C LYS A 41 7.24 8.30 11.44
N PRO A 42 8.35 8.75 10.83
CA PRO A 42 8.34 9.37 9.51
C PRO A 42 7.60 8.52 8.48
N GLU A 43 6.67 9.12 7.74
CA GLU A 43 5.88 8.42 6.72
C GLU A 43 6.70 8.25 5.44
N THR A 44 7.54 7.21 5.41
CA THR A 44 8.28 6.74 4.22
C THR A 44 7.47 5.69 3.45
N ILE A 45 7.91 5.31 2.26
CA ILE A 45 7.30 4.21 1.48
C ILE A 45 7.34 2.90 2.29
N GLU A 46 8.51 2.52 2.80
CA GLU A 46 8.67 1.32 3.62
C GLU A 46 7.78 1.34 4.88
N HIS A 47 7.73 2.48 5.58
CA HIS A 47 6.85 2.60 6.72
C HIS A 47 5.38 2.45 6.30
N CYS A 48 4.95 3.10 5.22
CA CYS A 48 3.58 3.04 4.75
C CYS A 48 3.09 1.63 4.43
N PHE A 49 3.96 0.81 3.83
CA PHE A 49 3.56 -0.47 3.26
C PHE A 49 4.07 -1.70 4.01
N ILE A 50 5.05 -1.56 4.90
CA ILE A 50 5.63 -2.71 5.64
C ILE A 50 5.50 -2.49 7.14
N TYR A 51 6.03 -1.37 7.65
CA TYR A 51 6.24 -1.23 9.10
C TYR A 51 5.12 -0.53 9.87
N CYS A 52 4.15 0.07 9.17
CA CYS A 52 3.01 0.66 9.86
C CYS A 52 2.09 -0.42 10.41
N THR A 53 1.50 -0.19 11.58
CA THR A 53 0.59 -1.13 12.26
C THR A 53 -0.52 -1.64 11.35
N ASP A 54 -1.14 -0.76 10.55
CA ASP A 54 -2.20 -1.16 9.60
C ASP A 54 -1.66 -2.09 8.49
N ALA A 55 -0.47 -1.80 7.96
CA ALA A 55 0.17 -2.62 6.96
C ALA A 55 0.56 -3.99 7.52
N PHE A 56 1.20 -4.01 8.68
CA PHE A 56 1.60 -5.24 9.36
C PHE A 56 0.42 -6.18 9.60
N LEU A 57 -0.68 -5.66 10.16
CA LEU A 57 -1.90 -6.44 10.40
C LEU A 57 -2.56 -6.91 9.11
N PHE A 58 -2.61 -6.05 8.09
CA PHE A 58 -3.19 -6.40 6.80
C PHE A 58 -2.42 -7.54 6.14
N TRP A 59 -1.08 -7.45 6.09
CA TRP A 59 -0.24 -8.48 5.48
C TRP A 59 -0.27 -9.80 6.24
N ASP A 60 -0.29 -9.78 7.57
CA ASP A 60 -0.42 -10.99 8.38
C ASP A 60 -1.72 -11.75 8.06
N VAL A 61 -2.85 -11.03 8.00
CA VAL A 61 -4.14 -11.63 7.65
C VAL A 61 -4.15 -12.13 6.21
N LEU A 62 -3.62 -11.35 5.26
CA LEU A 62 -3.61 -11.73 3.85
C LEU A 62 -2.75 -12.98 3.60
N GLN A 63 -1.52 -13.02 4.13
CA GLN A 63 -0.62 -14.16 3.98
C GLN A 63 -1.19 -15.45 4.57
N ARG A 64 -1.82 -15.37 5.76
CA ARG A 64 -2.52 -16.52 6.36
C ARG A 64 -3.71 -16.97 5.52
N THR A 65 -4.44 -16.04 4.92
CA THR A 65 -5.58 -16.34 4.04
C THR A 65 -5.12 -17.03 2.75
N LEU A 66 -4.04 -16.54 2.16
CA LEU A 66 -3.45 -17.08 0.93
C LEU A 66 -2.59 -18.33 1.15
N LYS A 67 -2.27 -18.66 2.42
CA LYS A 67 -1.34 -19.72 2.83
C LYS A 67 0.03 -19.60 2.12
N LYS A 68 0.47 -18.37 1.88
CA LYS A 68 1.73 -18.05 1.20
C LYS A 68 2.47 -16.98 1.99
N ASP A 69 3.75 -17.22 2.25
CA ASP A 69 4.65 -16.24 2.83
C ASP A 69 5.13 -15.28 1.73
N LEU A 70 4.88 -13.99 1.93
CA LEU A 70 5.24 -12.93 1.02
C LEU A 70 6.40 -12.15 1.66
N ILE A 71 7.59 -12.28 1.10
CA ILE A 71 8.76 -11.54 1.59
C ILE A 71 8.58 -10.07 1.22
N LEU A 72 8.22 -9.23 2.20
CA LEU A 72 8.01 -7.80 2.02
C LEU A 72 9.28 -7.01 2.31
N ASN A 73 9.82 -6.37 1.28
CA ASN A 73 10.96 -5.45 1.34
C ASN A 73 10.82 -4.40 0.23
N ASP A 74 11.66 -3.37 0.22
CA ASP A 74 11.58 -2.29 -0.76
C ASP A 74 11.59 -2.80 -2.22
N TYR A 75 12.39 -3.83 -2.52
CA TYR A 75 12.41 -4.46 -3.84
C TYR A 75 11.07 -5.14 -4.17
N SER A 76 10.55 -5.98 -3.28
CA SER A 76 9.33 -6.74 -3.56
C SER A 76 8.09 -5.86 -3.65
N LEU A 77 8.05 -4.72 -2.95
CA LEU A 77 7.01 -3.71 -3.11
C LEU A 77 6.98 -3.09 -4.52
N ARG A 78 8.16 -2.88 -5.13
CA ARG A 78 8.32 -2.19 -6.42
C ARG A 78 8.20 -3.13 -7.62
N PHE A 79 8.61 -4.38 -7.47
CA PHE A 79 8.73 -5.33 -8.58
C PHE A 79 7.77 -6.51 -8.50
N LEU A 80 7.13 -6.76 -7.35
CA LEU A 80 6.17 -7.84 -7.14
C LEU A 80 6.65 -9.21 -7.68
N PRO A 81 7.82 -9.73 -7.26
CA PRO A 81 8.38 -10.99 -7.74
C PRO A 81 7.67 -12.22 -7.12
N PHE A 82 6.34 -12.25 -7.16
CA PHE A 82 5.51 -13.25 -6.47
C PHE A 82 4.82 -14.23 -7.43
N ALA A 83 4.93 -14.02 -8.74
CA ALA A 83 4.25 -14.81 -9.77
C ALA A 83 5.10 -15.94 -10.37
N ASP A 84 6.41 -16.00 -10.07
CA ASP A 84 7.30 -16.95 -10.70
C ASP A 84 6.92 -18.40 -10.36
N ASN A 85 6.48 -19.15 -11.37
CA ASN A 85 6.07 -20.56 -11.30
C ASN A 85 4.85 -20.86 -10.41
N GLU A 86 4.01 -19.87 -10.11
CA GLU A 86 2.83 -20.04 -9.28
C GLU A 86 1.54 -20.15 -10.12
N THR A 87 0.63 -21.03 -9.69
CA THR A 87 -0.70 -21.19 -10.35
C THR A 87 -1.69 -20.09 -9.93
N VAL A 88 -1.42 -19.42 -8.82
CA VAL A 88 -2.24 -18.36 -8.24
C VAL A 88 -1.55 -17.01 -8.48
N PRO A 89 -2.28 -15.95 -8.91
CA PRO A 89 -1.70 -14.64 -9.17
C PRO A 89 -1.42 -13.86 -7.87
N TYR A 90 -0.39 -14.27 -7.12
CA TYR A 90 0.00 -13.64 -5.85
C TYR A 90 0.47 -12.20 -6.01
N ASP A 91 1.11 -11.89 -7.14
CA ASP A 91 1.47 -10.54 -7.57
C ASP A 91 0.25 -9.60 -7.63
N MET A 92 -0.88 -10.10 -8.15
CA MET A 92 -2.12 -9.34 -8.22
C MET A 92 -2.69 -9.09 -6.82
N PHE A 93 -2.70 -10.10 -5.95
CA PHE A 93 -3.16 -9.90 -4.56
C PHE A 93 -2.27 -8.91 -3.81
N ALA A 94 -0.95 -9.01 -3.96
CA ALA A 94 -0.01 -8.05 -3.38
C ALA A 94 -0.22 -6.64 -3.94
N LEU A 95 -0.40 -6.49 -5.25
CA LEU A 95 -0.69 -5.20 -5.89
C LEU A 95 -1.97 -4.55 -5.35
N LEU A 96 -3.07 -5.32 -5.26
CA LEU A 96 -4.34 -4.83 -4.73
C LEU A 96 -4.24 -4.50 -3.24
N GLY A 97 -3.44 -5.25 -2.49
CA GLY A 97 -3.14 -4.99 -1.08
C GLY A 97 -2.34 -3.70 -0.86
N LEU A 98 -1.33 -3.45 -1.68
CA LEU A 98 -0.59 -2.18 -1.66
C LEU A 98 -1.50 -1.00 -1.99
N HIS A 99 -2.35 -1.16 -3.01
CA HIS A 99 -3.26 -0.10 -3.39
C HIS A 99 -4.34 0.15 -2.32
N SER A 100 -4.86 -0.89 -1.66
CA SER A 100 -5.84 -0.71 -0.57
C SER A 100 -5.22 0.02 0.63
N LEU A 101 -4.00 -0.32 1.02
CA LEU A 101 -3.23 0.39 2.07
C LEU A 101 -3.06 1.87 1.71
N TRP A 102 -2.69 2.14 0.45
CA TRP A 102 -2.54 3.51 -0.02
C TRP A 102 -3.85 4.28 -0.01
N LYS A 103 -4.94 3.70 -0.52
CA LYS A 103 -6.27 4.33 -0.49
C LYS A 103 -6.72 4.63 0.93
N CYS A 104 -6.50 3.73 1.88
CA CYS A 104 -6.84 3.95 3.28
C CYS A 104 -6.13 5.18 3.85
N ARG A 105 -4.83 5.35 3.53
CA ARG A 105 -4.06 6.55 3.93
C ARG A 105 -4.55 7.83 3.26
N MET A 106 -4.97 7.76 2.00
CA MET A 106 -5.48 8.93 1.29
C MET A 106 -6.84 9.38 1.82
N ILE A 107 -7.70 8.45 2.26
CA ILE A 107 -8.97 8.77 2.94
C ILE A 107 -8.71 9.62 4.19
N ASP A 108 -7.77 9.21 5.03
CA ASP A 108 -7.36 9.97 6.22
C ASP A 108 -6.85 11.38 5.85
N ARG A 109 -6.12 11.49 4.74
CA ARG A 109 -5.57 12.77 4.25
C ARG A 109 -6.63 13.69 3.66
N HIS A 110 -7.62 13.13 2.94
CA HIS A 110 -8.70 13.86 2.30
C HIS A 110 -9.90 14.11 3.21
N ALA A 111 -9.81 13.69 4.48
CA ALA A 111 -10.91 13.77 5.45
C ALA A 111 -12.21 13.12 4.94
N GLU A 112 -12.07 12.05 4.17
CA GLU A 112 -13.19 11.26 3.68
C GLU A 112 -13.75 10.35 4.78
N LYS A 113 -14.91 9.72 4.55
CA LYS A 113 -15.52 8.81 5.52
C LYS A 113 -14.54 7.66 5.86
N PRO A 114 -14.25 7.40 7.15
CA PRO A 114 -13.30 6.38 7.55
C PRO A 114 -13.68 5.00 7.00
N ARG A 115 -12.70 4.32 6.42
CA ARG A 115 -12.83 2.95 5.89
C ARG A 115 -11.62 2.14 6.31
N THR A 116 -11.80 0.82 6.37
CA THR A 116 -10.70 -0.10 6.66
C THR A 116 -10.01 -0.55 5.39
N THR A 117 -8.70 -0.82 5.47
CA THR A 117 -7.90 -1.42 4.39
C THR A 117 -8.53 -2.70 3.85
N LYS A 118 -9.07 -3.55 4.74
CA LYS A 118 -9.84 -4.76 4.37
C LYS A 118 -11.03 -4.42 3.46
N SER A 119 -11.86 -3.43 3.83
CA SER A 119 -13.03 -3.06 3.03
C SER A 119 -12.67 -2.56 1.64
N LEU A 120 -11.57 -1.80 1.53
CA LEU A 120 -11.06 -1.28 0.26
C LEU A 120 -10.48 -2.40 -0.60
N PHE A 121 -9.78 -3.36 0.02
CA PHE A 121 -9.24 -4.52 -0.67
C PHE A 121 -10.35 -5.37 -1.28
N LEU A 122 -11.40 -5.70 -0.53
CA LEU A 122 -12.53 -6.49 -1.04
C LEU A 122 -13.23 -5.80 -2.22
N GLU A 123 -13.40 -4.48 -2.15
CA GLU A 123 -13.94 -3.69 -3.26
C GLU A 123 -13.03 -3.75 -4.50
N LEU A 124 -11.73 -3.58 -4.33
CA LEU A 124 -10.76 -3.64 -5.43
C LEU A 124 -10.71 -5.04 -6.05
N VAL A 125 -10.77 -6.10 -5.26
CA VAL A 125 -10.84 -7.49 -5.72
C VAL A 125 -12.14 -7.73 -6.51
N ALA A 126 -13.29 -7.25 -6.02
CA ALA A 126 -14.56 -7.39 -6.72
C ALA A 126 -14.60 -6.66 -8.08
N GLN A 127 -13.75 -5.64 -8.27
CA GLN A 127 -13.58 -4.93 -9.55
C GLN A 127 -12.63 -5.65 -10.52
N VAL A 128 -11.90 -6.67 -10.07
CA VAL A 128 -11.14 -7.54 -10.97
C VAL A 128 -12.10 -8.58 -11.53
N ARG A 129 -12.70 -8.24 -12.66
CA ARG A 129 -13.33 -9.19 -13.58
C ARG A 129 -12.37 -9.53 -14.70
#